data_AF-A0A7S3HXQ6-F1
#
_entry.id   AF-A0A7S3HXQ6-F1
#
_cell.length_a   1.000
_cell.length_b   1.000
_cell.length_c   1.000
_cell.angle_alpha   90.00
_cell.angle_beta   90.00
_cell.angle_gamma   90.00
#
_symmetry.space_group_name_H-M   'P 1'
#
loop_
_entity.id
_entity.type
_entity.pdbx_description
1 polymer ?
#
loop_
_entity_poly.entity_id
_entity_poly.type
_entity_poly.pdbx_seq_one_letter_code
_entity_poly.pdbx_strand_id
1 'polypeptide(L)'
;MYVGQWKLVRARKVKHGQGKITFPGAQNGQTQYGSEEYEGMWENDKMHGQGRYTFTSGAEYNGTWSEGRMNGQGKMVYADGTSYEGSWFQNLMHGEGTYIDAEGVSWHGIFVNGSFESKIQKKLKADKELLDRIQ
;
A
#
# COMPACT_ATOMS: atom_id res chain seq x y z
N MET A 1 -16.24 -7.67 -10.32
CA MET A 1 -16.91 -6.90 -11.38
C MET A 1 -16.15 -5.60 -11.60
N TYR A 2 -15.87 -5.19 -12.85
CA TYR A 2 -15.26 -3.89 -13.16
C TYR A 2 -16.26 -2.96 -13.82
N VAL A 3 -16.30 -1.71 -13.38
CA VAL A 3 -17.10 -0.63 -13.95
C VAL A 3 -16.18 0.58 -14.14
N GLY A 4 -16.01 1.03 -15.38
CA GLY A 4 -15.11 2.14 -15.67
C GLY A 4 -14.74 2.27 -17.14
N GLN A 5 -13.74 3.11 -17.38
CA GLN A 5 -13.23 3.38 -18.71
C GLN A 5 -12.38 2.22 -19.25
N TRP A 6 -12.37 2.10 -20.58
CA TRP A 6 -11.67 1.05 -21.32
C TRP A 6 -10.88 1.66 -22.48
N LYS A 7 -9.74 1.05 -22.81
CA LYS A 7 -8.91 1.38 -23.99
C LYS A 7 -8.69 0.13 -24.83
N LEU A 8 -8.64 0.28 -26.16
CA LEU A 8 -8.29 -0.82 -27.06
C LEU A 8 -6.77 -0.81 -27.30
N VAL A 9 -6.09 -1.91 -26.97
CA VAL A 9 -4.65 -2.10 -27.17
C VAL A 9 -4.43 -3.44 -27.86
N ARG A 10 -3.85 -3.44 -29.07
CA ARG A 10 -3.61 -4.66 -29.88
C ARG A 10 -4.87 -5.54 -30.00
N ALA A 11 -5.99 -4.92 -30.34
CA ALA A 11 -7.31 -5.57 -30.45
C ALA A 11 -7.89 -6.17 -29.14
N ARG A 12 -7.26 -5.96 -27.97
CA ARG A 12 -7.81 -6.32 -26.65
C ARG A 12 -8.31 -5.07 -25.92
N LYS A 13 -9.48 -5.16 -25.27
CA LYS A 13 -9.93 -4.14 -24.32
C LYS A 13 -9.18 -4.29 -22.99
N VAL A 14 -8.60 -3.20 -22.51
CA VAL A 14 -7.89 -3.11 -21.24
C VAL A 14 -8.50 -2.00 -20.39
N LYS A 15 -8.51 -2.16 -19.07
CA LYS A 15 -8.94 -1.13 -18.11
C LYS A 15 -7.98 0.05 -18.21
N HIS A 16 -8.54 1.26 -18.28
CA HIS A 16 -7.77 2.48 -18.48
C HIS A 16 -8.59 3.69 -18.02
N GLY A 17 -7.96 4.74 -17.53
CA GLY A 17 -8.66 5.92 -17.01
C GLY A 17 -9.32 5.64 -15.65
N GLN A 18 -10.43 6.32 -15.35
CA GLN A 18 -11.14 6.13 -14.08
C GLN A 18 -11.96 4.83 -14.08
N GLY A 19 -11.90 4.07 -12.99
CA GLY A 19 -12.68 2.85 -12.86
C GLY A 19 -12.62 2.21 -11.48
N LYS A 20 -13.58 1.32 -11.26
CA LYS A 20 -13.79 0.60 -10.01
C LYS A 20 -13.82 -0.89 -10.28
N ILE A 21 -13.06 -1.68 -9.52
CA ILE A 21 -13.15 -3.14 -9.49
C ILE A 21 -13.55 -3.59 -8.10
N THR A 22 -14.56 -4.47 -8.02
CA THR A 22 -14.98 -5.11 -6.78
C THR A 22 -14.79 -6.61 -6.91
N PHE A 23 -14.08 -7.21 -5.96
CA PHE A 23 -13.92 -8.65 -5.79
C PHE A 23 -14.85 -9.08 -4.65
N PRO A 24 -16.04 -9.63 -4.97
CA PRO A 24 -16.95 -10.11 -3.93
C PRO A 24 -16.31 -11.27 -3.18
N GLY A 25 -16.37 -11.22 -1.85
CA GLY A 25 -15.92 -12.32 -1.00
C GLY A 25 -16.79 -13.56 -1.20
N ALA A 26 -16.21 -14.75 -1.02
CA ALA A 26 -16.98 -15.99 -1.05
C ALA A 26 -17.90 -16.09 0.19
N GLN A 27 -19.16 -16.45 -0.05
CA GLN A 27 -20.15 -16.75 0.99
C GLN A 27 -20.51 -18.24 0.91
N ASN A 28 -19.71 -19.10 1.55
CA ASN A 28 -19.92 -20.56 1.48
C ASN A 28 -20.43 -21.13 2.82
N GLY A 29 -21.34 -20.43 3.51
CA GLY A 29 -22.07 -20.94 4.69
C GLY A 29 -21.26 -21.23 5.96
N GLN A 30 -19.92 -21.29 5.89
CA GLN A 30 -19.02 -21.57 7.02
C GLN A 30 -17.85 -20.58 7.13
N THR A 31 -17.62 -19.71 6.14
CA THR A 31 -16.56 -18.69 6.21
C THR A 31 -16.97 -17.48 5.35
N GLN A 32 -17.08 -16.31 5.97
CA GLN A 32 -17.29 -15.03 5.28
C GLN A 32 -15.91 -14.46 4.94
N TYR A 33 -15.49 -14.59 3.69
CA TYR A 33 -14.34 -13.81 3.22
C TYR A 33 -14.81 -12.36 2.98
N GLY A 34 -14.02 -11.37 3.42
CA GLY A 34 -14.28 -9.95 3.13
C GLY A 34 -14.29 -9.69 1.62
N SER A 35 -14.89 -8.58 1.19
CA SER A 35 -14.79 -8.10 -0.19
C SER A 35 -13.53 -7.24 -0.36
N GLU A 36 -12.89 -7.31 -1.52
CA GLU A 36 -11.84 -6.37 -1.92
C GLU A 36 -12.36 -5.41 -2.98
N GLU A 37 -11.84 -4.19 -2.95
CA GLU A 37 -12.27 -3.16 -3.87
C GLU A 37 -11.14 -2.20 -4.19
N TYR A 38 -11.01 -1.82 -5.46
CA TYR A 38 -10.20 -0.68 -5.87
C TYR A 38 -11.04 0.29 -6.68
N GLU A 39 -10.92 1.57 -6.35
CA GLU A 39 -11.54 2.69 -7.05
C GLU A 39 -10.48 3.75 -7.33
N GLY A 40 -10.23 4.02 -8.61
CA GLY A 40 -9.25 5.02 -9.00
C GLY A 40 -8.82 4.93 -10.45
N MET A 41 -7.62 5.44 -10.70
CA MET A 41 -7.03 5.49 -12.03
C MET A 41 -6.45 4.13 -12.45
N TRP A 42 -6.53 3.83 -13.75
CA TRP A 42 -6.08 2.60 -14.38
C TRP A 42 -5.22 2.92 -15.60
N GLU A 43 -4.15 2.14 -15.81
CA GLU A 43 -3.33 2.18 -17.01
C GLU A 43 -3.03 0.74 -17.45
N ASN A 44 -3.51 0.35 -18.64
CA ASN A 44 -3.26 -0.97 -19.25
C ASN A 44 -3.49 -2.15 -18.28
N ASP A 45 -4.70 -2.24 -17.73
CA ASP A 45 -5.13 -3.25 -16.75
C ASP A 45 -4.51 -3.16 -15.34
N LYS A 46 -3.64 -2.18 -15.08
CA LYS A 46 -2.99 -1.98 -13.79
C LYS A 46 -3.54 -0.76 -13.06
N MET A 47 -3.63 -0.85 -11.73
CA MET A 47 -3.89 0.31 -10.86
C MET A 47 -2.74 1.31 -11.05
N HIS A 48 -3.08 2.58 -11.26
CA HIS A 48 -2.13 3.63 -11.59
C HIS A 48 -2.66 4.97 -11.11
N GLY A 49 -1.81 5.99 -10.90
CA GLY A 49 -2.27 7.33 -10.49
C GLY A 49 -2.92 7.32 -9.10
N GLN A 50 -3.88 8.21 -8.86
CA GLN A 50 -4.58 8.26 -7.56
C GLN A 50 -5.68 7.19 -7.49
N GLY A 51 -5.79 6.53 -6.33
CA GLY A 51 -6.82 5.54 -6.08
C GLY A 51 -6.90 5.07 -4.64
N ARG A 52 -8.05 4.50 -4.29
CA ARG A 52 -8.35 3.90 -2.99
C ARG A 52 -8.53 2.39 -3.14
N TYR A 53 -7.94 1.61 -2.25
CA TYR A 53 -8.08 0.16 -2.18
C TYR A 53 -8.54 -0.27 -0.79
N THR A 54 -9.62 -1.04 -0.72
CA THR A 54 -10.10 -1.70 0.49
C THR A 54 -9.73 -3.18 0.43
N PHE A 55 -8.96 -3.64 1.42
CA PHE A 55 -8.47 -5.00 1.53
C PHE A 55 -9.49 -5.92 2.20
N THR A 56 -9.39 -7.23 1.93
CA THR A 56 -10.21 -8.25 2.61
C THR A 56 -10.04 -8.22 4.13
N SER A 57 -8.89 -7.78 4.62
CA SER A 57 -8.60 -7.60 6.04
C SER A 57 -9.36 -6.45 6.70
N GLY A 58 -10.00 -5.57 5.91
CA GLY A 58 -10.59 -4.32 6.38
C GLY A 58 -9.64 -3.13 6.37
N ALA A 59 -8.36 -3.33 6.01
CA ALA A 59 -7.45 -2.21 5.79
C ALA A 59 -7.88 -1.39 4.56
N GLU A 60 -7.56 -0.10 4.55
CA GLU A 60 -7.80 0.81 3.44
C GLU A 60 -6.53 1.60 3.10
N TYR A 61 -6.13 1.57 1.83
CA TYR A 61 -5.12 2.46 1.29
C TYR A 61 -5.76 3.54 0.43
N ASN A 62 -5.36 4.79 0.61
CA ASN A 62 -5.68 5.90 -0.27
C ASN A 62 -4.40 6.61 -0.66
N GLY A 63 -4.07 6.62 -1.95
CA GLY A 63 -2.87 7.28 -2.42
C GLY A 63 -2.49 6.94 -3.85
N THR A 64 -1.19 7.03 -4.11
CA THR A 64 -0.63 6.93 -5.45
C THR A 64 -0.25 5.48 -5.78
N TRP A 65 -0.62 5.06 -6.98
CA TRP A 65 -0.39 3.75 -7.55
C TRP A 65 0.50 3.85 -8.78
N SER A 66 1.38 2.87 -8.96
CA SER A 66 2.16 2.71 -10.18
C SER A 66 2.37 1.23 -10.45
N GLU A 67 2.07 0.82 -11.68
CA GLU A 67 2.21 -0.57 -12.13
C GLU A 67 1.51 -1.61 -11.21
N GLY A 68 0.35 -1.25 -10.65
CA GLY A 68 -0.41 -2.10 -9.74
C GLY A 68 0.11 -2.15 -8.30
N ARG A 69 1.02 -1.24 -7.93
CA ARG A 69 1.63 -1.19 -6.59
C ARG A 69 1.43 0.18 -5.96
N MET A 70 1.29 0.24 -4.64
CA MET A 70 1.35 1.49 -3.88
C MET A 70 2.75 2.10 -4.06
N ASN A 71 2.80 3.31 -4.60
CA ASN A 71 4.05 3.96 -4.99
C ASN A 71 3.86 5.47 -5.09
N GLY A 72 4.62 6.25 -4.32
CA GLY A 72 4.41 7.69 -4.14
C GLY A 72 3.79 8.00 -2.78
N GLN A 73 3.02 9.07 -2.66
CA GLN A 73 2.38 9.46 -1.39
C GLN A 73 1.07 8.69 -1.17
N GLY A 74 0.79 8.32 0.06
CA GLY A 74 -0.50 7.71 0.44
C GLY A 74 -0.64 7.43 1.93
N LYS A 75 -1.88 7.13 2.31
CA LYS A 75 -2.29 6.77 3.67
C LYS A 75 -2.88 5.36 3.69
N MET A 76 -2.37 4.53 4.60
CA MET A 76 -2.96 3.23 4.94
C MET A 76 -3.57 3.32 6.33
N VAL A 77 -4.82 2.87 6.47
CA VAL A 77 -5.49 2.64 7.74
C VAL A 77 -5.71 1.15 7.87
N TYR A 78 -5.23 0.54 8.95
CA TYR A 78 -5.36 -0.88 9.21
C TYR A 78 -6.60 -1.15 10.07
N ALA A 79 -7.11 -2.39 10.00
CA ALA A 79 -8.31 -2.79 10.74
C ALA A 79 -8.11 -2.79 12.27
N ASP A 80 -6.86 -2.86 12.74
CA ASP A 80 -6.49 -2.77 14.16
C ASP A 80 -6.47 -1.31 14.69
N GLY A 81 -6.77 -0.33 13.84
CA GLY A 81 -6.78 1.10 14.18
C GLY A 81 -5.43 1.79 13.96
N THR A 82 -4.35 1.05 13.67
CA THR A 82 -3.07 1.64 13.32
C THR A 82 -3.14 2.29 11.94
N SER A 83 -2.26 3.26 11.67
CA SER A 83 -2.19 3.90 10.36
C SER A 83 -0.79 4.36 9.99
N TYR A 84 -0.54 4.49 8.70
CA TYR A 84 0.67 5.10 8.17
C TYR A 84 0.31 6.09 7.07
N GLU A 85 0.88 7.29 7.14
CA GLU A 85 0.76 8.33 6.12
C GLU A 85 2.16 8.80 5.72
N GLY A 86 2.50 8.66 4.44
CA GLY A 86 3.84 8.99 3.96
C GLY A 86 4.14 8.43 2.59
N SER A 87 5.42 8.24 2.32
CA SER A 87 5.88 7.73 1.03
C SER A 87 5.83 6.20 0.97
N TRP A 88 5.57 5.70 -0.23
CA TRP A 88 5.43 4.28 -0.53
C TRP A 88 6.32 3.95 -1.71
N PHE A 89 6.96 2.79 -1.66
CA PHE A 89 7.72 2.26 -2.77
C PHE A 89 7.49 0.76 -2.88
N GLN A 90 6.93 0.32 -4.01
CA GLN A 90 6.64 -1.09 -4.28
C GLN A 90 5.86 -1.80 -3.15
N ASN A 91 4.75 -1.21 -2.71
CA ASN A 91 3.89 -1.70 -1.62
C ASN A 91 4.46 -1.60 -0.20
N LEU A 92 5.65 -1.03 -0.02
CA LEU A 92 6.29 -0.88 1.28
C LEU A 92 6.31 0.58 1.70
N MET A 93 6.11 0.85 2.99
CA MET A 93 6.37 2.16 3.60
C MET A 93 7.83 2.53 3.35
N HIS A 94 8.07 3.74 2.87
CA HIS A 94 9.38 4.20 2.45
C HIS A 94 9.53 5.72 2.64
N GLY A 95 10.76 6.22 2.74
CA GLY A 95 11.02 7.66 2.83
C GLY A 95 10.39 8.28 4.08
N GLU A 96 10.03 9.55 3.99
CA GLU A 96 9.36 10.25 5.09
C GLU A 96 7.93 9.77 5.28
N GLY A 97 7.52 9.59 6.53
CA GLY A 97 6.15 9.29 6.90
C GLY A 97 5.90 9.39 8.40
N THR A 98 4.63 9.20 8.75
CA THR A 98 4.13 9.18 10.12
C THR A 98 3.35 7.89 10.32
N TYR A 99 3.77 7.08 11.28
CA TYR A 99 3.02 5.93 11.77
C TYR A 99 2.25 6.35 13.03
N ILE A 100 1.01 5.88 13.17
CA ILE A 100 0.17 6.08 14.35
C ILE A 100 -0.29 4.70 14.82
N ASP A 101 -0.09 4.37 16.10
CA ASP A 101 -0.60 3.12 16.68
C ASP A 101 -2.11 3.21 16.98
N ALA A 102 -2.68 2.14 17.56
CA ALA A 102 -4.10 2.07 17.89
C ALA A 102 -4.47 3.03 19.04
N GLU A 103 -3.50 3.39 19.88
CA GLU A 103 -3.61 4.30 21.01
C GLU A 103 -3.47 5.78 20.59
N GLY A 104 -3.10 6.06 19.34
CA GLY A 104 -2.93 7.40 18.79
C GLY A 104 -1.54 8.00 19.01
N VAL A 105 -0.58 7.23 19.52
CA VAL A 105 0.83 7.64 19.60
C VAL A 105 1.38 7.71 18.18
N SER A 106 2.12 8.78 17.87
CA SER A 106 2.65 9.04 16.54
C SER A 106 4.17 9.01 16.50
N TRP A 107 4.71 8.38 15.45
CA TRP A 107 6.13 8.33 15.14
C TRP A 107 6.38 8.88 13.76
N HIS A 108 7.06 10.02 13.72
CA HIS A 108 7.49 10.65 12.48
C HIS A 108 8.97 10.31 12.20
N GLY A 109 9.29 9.95 10.96
CA GLY A 109 10.67 9.73 10.56
C GLY A 109 10.80 9.05 9.21
N ILE A 110 11.97 8.42 9.00
CA ILE A 110 12.30 7.74 7.76
C ILE A 110 11.93 6.26 7.89
N PHE A 111 11.29 5.73 6.86
CA PHE A 111 10.96 4.32 6.72
C PHE A 111 11.75 3.73 5.54
N VAL A 112 12.26 2.52 5.69
CA VAL A 112 12.93 1.79 4.60
C VAL A 112 12.38 0.37 4.59
N ASN A 113 11.79 -0.01 3.45
CA ASN A 113 11.23 -1.34 3.22
C ASN A 113 10.25 -1.79 4.32
N GLY A 114 9.38 -0.88 4.77
CA GLY A 114 8.38 -1.17 5.81
C GLY A 114 8.89 -1.06 7.25
N SER A 115 10.18 -0.76 7.47
CA SER A 115 10.74 -0.63 8.82
C SER A 115 11.07 0.83 9.14
N PHE A 116 10.72 1.27 10.35
CA PHE A 116 11.12 2.59 10.85
C PHE A 116 12.64 2.63 11.10
N GLU A 117 13.31 3.64 10.56
CA GLU A 117 14.75 3.86 10.69
C GLU A 117 15.04 4.98 11.69
N SER A 118 15.26 4.60 12.95
CA SER A 118 15.71 5.52 14.01
C SER A 118 17.22 5.74 14.00
N LYS A 119 17.67 6.89 14.54
CA LYS A 119 19.11 7.18 14.73
C LYS A 119 19.82 6.10 15.56
N ILE A 120 19.11 5.51 16.54
CA ILE A 120 19.64 4.45 17.40
C ILE A 120 19.85 3.17 16.58
N GLN A 121 18.89 2.76 15.75
CA GLN A 121 19.05 1.59 14.87
C GLN A 121 20.17 1.79 13.86
N LYS A 122 20.31 2.99 13.28
CA LYS A 122 21.44 3.32 12.38
C LYS A 122 22.79 3.15 13.08
N LYS A 123 22.92 3.65 14.31
CA LYS A 123 24.14 3.48 15.10
C LYS A 123 24.41 2.01 15.41
N LEU A 124 23.42 1.27 15.90
CA LEU A 124 23.55 -0.16 16.20
C LEU A 124 23.95 -0.99 14.96
N LYS A 125 23.39 -0.66 13.79
CA LYS A 125 23.74 -1.32 12.53
C LYS A 125 25.17 -1.02 12.11
N ALA A 126 25.59 0.25 12.18
CA ALA A 126 26.97 0.65 11.86
C ALA A 126 27.98 0.01 12.82
N ASP A 127 27.68 -0.03 14.12
CA ASP A 127 28.51 -0.67 15.14
C ASP A 127 28.65 -2.17 14.86
N LYS A 128 27.56 -2.86 14.47
CA LYS A 128 27.59 -4.27 14.09
C LYS A 128 28.42 -4.52 12.83
N GLU A 129 28.21 -3.74 11.77
CA GLU A 129 28.99 -3.86 10.52
C GLU A 129 30.49 -3.58 10.74
N LEU A 130 30.83 -2.68 11.66
CA LEU A 130 32.22 -2.45 12.07
C LEU A 130 32.80 -3.69 12.76
N LEU A 131 32.06 -4.30 13.70
CA LEU A 131 32.50 -5.51 14.40
C LEU A 131 32.70 -6.70 13.44
N ASP A 132 31.78 -6.89 12.50
CA ASP A 132 31.86 -7.97 11.51
C ASP A 132 33.06 -7.80 10.54
N ARG A 133 33.61 -6.59 10.40
CA ARG A 133 34.79 -6.30 9.56
C ARG A 133 36.13 -6.50 10.26
N ILE A 134 36.13 -6.72 11.57
CA ILE A 134 37.35 -6.88 12.39
C ILE A 134 37.55 -8.37 12.79
N GLN A 135 36.64 -9.26 12.37
CA GLN A 135 36.77 -10.73 12.43
C GLN A 135 37.29 -11.28 11.09
#